data_AF-K9E5B6-F1
#
_entry.id   AF-K9E5B6-F1
#
_cell.length_a   1.000
_cell.length_b   1.000
_cell.length_c   1.000
_cell.angle_alpha   90.00
_cell.angle_beta   90.00
_cell.angle_gamma   90.00
#
_symmetry.space_group_name_H-M   'P 1'
#
loop_
_entity.id
_entity.type
_entity.pdbx_description
1 polymer ?
#
loop_
_entity_poly.entity_id
_entity_poly.type
_entity_poly.pdbx_seq_one_letter_code
_entity_poly.pdbx_strand_id
1 'polypeptide(L)'
;MKKLVYSIVSIISLLCLASCAQDEKLILDPDNFVASSWKQTFDDVFVLDKNAAETDLAVIEWTPAQFGYDAIISYAIQLAVKKEGVDINNLTYTTFAITNENKYTVKVKDLNAALLSAGAIKRRPTDIVMRVEATISTAYASLTSSISEFNVTTFSSDPDLLYVIGDYTDFTTNNAEVLYSPGWNGEYEGYVYLPKLDQGIKLVEELAPEVEWGAPASFTPGTSLALQAGGNVIAPGAFAPGSNKEEILDGPGFYKMVVKITENAKTMTLYKFYKEFFVCGQRNMGYPQWANSMSAQNPEEGTGAVLTYDSEGKVWTAKHVYVPEYQTDGSGVPNTSKFEFKFRANAVGKTWANAANMGATDNKVEKGNQSGIISGTKNIPFLATEGYYDFNVYLQEYPFRYELVPSVDE
;
A
#
# COMPACT_ATOMS: atom_id res chain seq x y z
N MET A 1 39.20 -77.87 -42.19
CA MET A 1 38.70 -76.48 -42.20
C MET A 1 37.28 -76.35 -41.65
N LYS A 2 36.27 -77.09 -42.13
CA LYS A 2 34.88 -76.99 -41.62
C LYS A 2 34.71 -77.21 -40.11
N LYS A 3 35.41 -78.19 -39.51
CA LYS A 3 35.36 -78.47 -38.05
C LYS A 3 36.01 -77.38 -37.18
N LEU A 4 36.99 -76.66 -37.72
CA LEU A 4 37.66 -75.55 -37.04
C LEU A 4 36.76 -74.30 -37.03
N VAL A 5 36.06 -74.05 -38.15
CA VAL A 5 35.09 -72.96 -38.27
C VAL A 5 33.92 -73.15 -37.30
N TYR A 6 33.38 -74.37 -37.15
CA TYR A 6 32.31 -74.63 -36.18
C TYR A 6 32.76 -74.44 -34.71
N SER A 7 34.01 -74.76 -34.38
CA SER A 7 34.55 -74.52 -33.03
C SER A 7 34.74 -73.02 -32.75
N ILE A 8 35.24 -72.27 -33.72
CA ILE A 8 35.45 -70.82 -33.57
C ILE A 8 34.10 -70.08 -33.49
N VAL A 9 33.11 -70.45 -34.30
CA VAL A 9 31.76 -69.87 -34.24
C VAL A 9 31.05 -70.22 -32.92
N SER A 10 31.26 -71.43 -32.38
CA SER A 10 30.69 -71.81 -31.08
C SER A 10 31.33 -71.06 -29.91
N ILE A 11 32.64 -70.77 -29.97
CA ILE A 11 33.35 -70.01 -28.94
C ILE A 11 32.96 -68.52 -28.99
N ILE A 12 32.83 -67.94 -30.20
CA ILE A 12 32.38 -66.55 -30.39
C ILE A 12 30.91 -66.38 -29.95
N SER A 13 30.06 -67.37 -30.22
CA SER A 13 28.66 -67.35 -29.78
C SER A 13 28.51 -67.51 -28.26
N LEU A 14 29.44 -68.18 -27.57
CA LEU A 14 29.49 -68.22 -26.09
C LEU A 14 30.02 -66.89 -25.50
N LEU A 15 30.96 -66.22 -26.17
CA LEU A 15 31.49 -64.93 -25.74
C LEU A 15 30.46 -63.79 -25.86
N CYS A 16 29.51 -63.88 -26.81
CA CYS A 16 28.42 -62.90 -26.95
C CYS A 16 27.33 -62.99 -25.87
N LEU A 17 27.24 -64.09 -25.11
CA LEU A 17 26.26 -64.26 -24.03
C LEU A 17 26.80 -63.83 -22.66
N ALA A 18 28.10 -63.52 -22.54
CA ALA A 18 28.73 -63.06 -21.31
C ALA A 18 28.73 -61.52 -21.16
N SER A 19 28.18 -60.79 -22.13
CA SER A 19 28.06 -59.32 -22.10
C SER A 19 26.64 -58.88 -21.75
N CYS A 20 26.04 -59.46 -20.71
CA CYS A 20 25.07 -58.69 -19.94
C CYS A 20 25.89 -57.70 -19.10
N ALA A 21 25.98 -56.46 -19.55
CA ALA A 21 26.42 -55.37 -18.69
C ALA A 21 25.47 -55.39 -17.47
N GLN A 22 26.04 -55.71 -16.31
CA GLN A 22 25.31 -55.65 -15.07
C GLN A 22 25.14 -54.15 -14.79
N ASP A 23 23.92 -53.63 -14.99
CA ASP A 23 23.58 -52.28 -14.55
C ASP A 23 23.84 -52.25 -13.05
N GLU A 24 24.99 -51.71 -12.64
CA GLU A 24 25.29 -51.46 -11.24
C GLU A 24 24.26 -50.46 -10.74
N LYS A 25 23.24 -50.99 -10.06
CA LYS A 25 22.28 -50.16 -9.35
C LYS A 25 23.05 -49.47 -8.24
N LEU A 26 23.30 -48.17 -8.41
CA LEU A 26 23.79 -47.31 -7.34
C LEU A 26 22.75 -47.34 -6.20
N ILE A 27 23.07 -48.03 -5.12
CA ILE A 27 22.27 -48.03 -3.90
C ILE A 27 22.84 -46.93 -3.02
N LEU A 28 22.07 -45.88 -2.80
CA LEU A 28 22.43 -44.82 -1.86
C LEU A 28 22.11 -45.27 -0.44
N ASP A 29 23.00 -44.93 0.48
CA ASP A 29 22.82 -45.17 1.91
C ASP A 29 22.53 -43.82 2.61
N PRO A 30 21.26 -43.54 2.96
CA PRO A 30 20.88 -42.30 3.63
C PRO A 30 21.59 -42.06 4.96
N ASP A 31 22.09 -43.10 5.63
CA ASP A 31 22.79 -42.97 6.91
C ASP A 31 24.15 -42.27 6.76
N ASN A 32 24.70 -42.22 5.53
CA ASN A 32 25.95 -41.51 5.21
C ASN A 32 25.74 -40.10 4.67
N PHE A 33 24.50 -39.60 4.65
CA PHE A 33 24.20 -38.27 4.13
C PHE A 33 24.67 -37.18 5.10
N VAL A 34 25.31 -36.14 4.56
CA VAL A 34 25.79 -34.98 5.34
C VAL A 34 25.12 -33.72 4.83
N ALA A 35 24.42 -33.02 5.71
CA ALA A 35 23.76 -31.76 5.37
C ALA A 35 24.77 -30.61 5.16
N SER A 36 24.33 -29.58 4.44
CA SER A 36 25.08 -28.32 4.31
C SER A 36 25.24 -27.62 5.66
N SER A 37 26.38 -27.00 5.88
CA SER A 37 26.56 -25.98 6.92
C SER A 37 26.38 -24.61 6.29
N TRP A 38 25.59 -23.75 6.92
CA TRP A 38 25.28 -22.43 6.41
C TRP A 38 25.38 -21.40 7.52
N LYS A 39 25.78 -20.18 7.17
CA LYS A 39 25.71 -19.02 8.04
C LYS A 39 25.51 -17.77 7.20
N GLN A 40 24.61 -16.89 7.63
CA GLN A 40 24.43 -15.59 7.00
C GLN A 40 25.68 -14.71 7.19
N THR A 41 25.91 -13.83 6.22
CA THR A 41 27.04 -12.87 6.21
C THR A 41 26.61 -11.44 6.52
N PHE A 42 25.30 -11.17 6.55
CA PHE A 42 24.73 -9.90 7.00
C PHE A 42 24.51 -9.90 8.53
N ASP A 43 24.32 -8.72 9.10
CA ASP A 43 24.12 -8.53 10.54
C ASP A 43 22.87 -9.26 11.05
N ASP A 44 22.87 -9.64 12.33
CA ASP A 44 21.73 -10.32 12.95
C ASP A 44 20.53 -9.38 13.13
N VAL A 45 20.72 -8.05 13.07
CA VAL A 45 19.65 -7.04 13.16
C VAL A 45 19.88 -5.97 12.09
N PHE A 46 18.94 -5.80 11.17
CA PHE A 46 19.08 -4.80 10.09
C PHE A 46 17.74 -4.32 9.51
N VAL A 47 17.81 -3.21 8.77
CA VAL A 47 16.67 -2.61 8.07
C VAL A 47 16.95 -2.64 6.58
N LEU A 48 16.00 -3.12 5.78
CA LEU A 48 16.10 -3.07 4.33
C LEU A 48 15.80 -1.65 3.84
N ASP A 49 16.77 -1.03 3.17
CA ASP A 49 16.60 0.30 2.59
C ASP A 49 15.96 0.20 1.20
N LYS A 50 14.81 0.85 1.04
CA LYS A 50 14.11 0.99 -0.25
C LYS A 50 15.00 1.62 -1.33
N ASN A 51 15.87 2.56 -0.97
CA ASN A 51 16.77 3.22 -1.93
C ASN A 51 17.89 2.30 -2.42
N ALA A 52 18.17 1.23 -1.67
CA ALA A 52 19.15 0.20 -2.02
C ALA A 52 18.50 -1.02 -2.69
N ALA A 53 17.21 -0.95 -3.06
CA ALA A 53 16.43 -2.10 -3.56
C ALA A 53 17.12 -2.90 -4.69
N GLU A 54 17.79 -2.22 -5.62
CA GLU A 54 18.45 -2.86 -6.77
C GLU A 54 19.89 -3.34 -6.48
N THR A 55 20.42 -3.03 -5.30
CA THR A 55 21.77 -3.40 -4.89
C THR A 55 21.81 -4.80 -4.27
N ASP A 56 22.99 -5.40 -4.31
CA ASP A 56 23.27 -6.67 -3.65
C ASP A 56 23.45 -6.40 -2.14
N LEU A 57 22.68 -7.08 -1.31
CA LEU A 57 22.77 -7.00 0.14
C LEU A 57 23.99 -7.77 0.66
N ALA A 58 24.12 -9.02 0.22
CA ALA A 58 25.16 -9.94 0.68
C ALA A 58 25.30 -11.14 -0.28
N VAL A 59 26.43 -11.82 -0.20
CA VAL A 59 26.59 -13.16 -0.75
C VAL A 59 26.50 -14.15 0.41
N ILE A 60 25.56 -15.09 0.34
CA ILE A 60 25.47 -16.20 1.27
C ILE A 60 26.16 -17.42 0.65
N GLU A 61 26.86 -18.18 1.47
CA GLU A 61 27.62 -19.37 1.07
C GLU A 61 27.33 -20.52 2.04
N TRP A 62 27.40 -21.75 1.54
CA TRP A 62 27.23 -22.96 2.35
C TRP A 62 28.17 -24.07 1.90
N THR A 63 28.43 -25.03 2.78
CA THR A 63 29.19 -26.22 2.39
C THR A 63 28.32 -27.16 1.56
N PRO A 64 28.87 -27.83 0.53
CA PRO A 64 28.09 -28.78 -0.27
C PRO A 64 27.55 -29.93 0.57
N ALA A 65 26.28 -30.28 0.38
CA ALA A 65 25.72 -31.48 0.98
C ALA A 65 26.35 -32.74 0.36
N GLN A 66 26.40 -33.85 1.09
CA GLN A 66 26.98 -35.12 0.64
C GLN A 66 25.90 -36.20 0.61
N PHE A 67 25.69 -36.82 -0.55
CA PHE A 67 24.75 -37.93 -0.75
C PHE A 67 25.45 -39.28 -1.02
N GLY A 68 26.77 -39.35 -0.75
CA GLY A 68 27.58 -40.55 -0.97
C GLY A 68 27.99 -40.82 -2.43
N TYR A 69 27.67 -39.92 -3.36
CA TYR A 69 28.12 -39.94 -4.76
C TYR A 69 28.11 -38.53 -5.37
N ASP A 70 28.74 -38.37 -6.53
CA ASP A 70 28.80 -37.09 -7.26
C ASP A 70 27.49 -36.86 -8.02
N ALA A 71 26.58 -36.11 -7.39
CA ALA A 71 25.26 -35.77 -7.91
C ALA A 71 25.18 -34.26 -8.17
N ILE A 72 24.39 -33.86 -9.16
CA ILE A 72 23.97 -32.46 -9.27
C ILE A 72 22.94 -32.19 -8.16
N ILE A 73 23.34 -31.40 -7.17
CA ILE A 73 22.49 -31.03 -6.04
C ILE A 73 21.74 -29.74 -6.37
N SER A 74 20.44 -29.73 -6.10
CA SER A 74 19.61 -28.52 -6.09
C SER A 74 19.49 -28.03 -4.66
N TYR A 75 19.78 -26.76 -4.44
CA TYR A 75 19.66 -26.07 -3.16
C TYR A 75 18.51 -25.08 -3.20
N ALA A 76 17.54 -25.26 -2.31
CA ALA A 76 16.48 -24.30 -2.04
C ALA A 76 16.85 -23.50 -0.79
N ILE A 77 17.02 -22.19 -0.94
CA ILE A 77 17.15 -21.27 0.19
C ILE A 77 15.74 -20.98 0.68
N GLN A 78 15.49 -21.27 1.94
CA GLN A 78 14.17 -21.24 2.55
C GLN A 78 14.17 -20.29 3.74
N LEU A 79 13.10 -19.51 3.89
CA LEU A 79 12.91 -18.62 5.04
C LEU A 79 11.50 -18.73 5.61
N ALA A 80 11.35 -18.43 6.89
CA ALA A 80 10.07 -18.38 7.57
C ALA A 80 10.09 -17.30 8.66
N VAL A 81 8.92 -16.74 8.95
CA VAL A 81 8.74 -15.90 10.14
C VAL A 81 8.70 -16.79 11.36
N LYS A 82 9.51 -16.46 12.36
CA LYS A 82 9.51 -17.13 13.66
C LYS A 82 8.17 -16.84 14.35
N LYS A 83 7.54 -17.87 14.91
CA LYS A 83 6.28 -17.76 15.64
C LYS A 83 6.48 -18.21 17.08
N GLU A 84 6.06 -17.37 18.01
CA GLU A 84 6.13 -17.71 19.44
C GLU A 84 5.34 -19.00 19.73
N GLY A 85 5.91 -19.88 20.55
CA GLY A 85 5.29 -21.16 20.90
C GLY A 85 5.27 -22.23 19.80
N VAL A 86 5.84 -21.97 18.62
CA VAL A 86 5.95 -22.94 17.52
C VAL A 86 7.39 -23.41 17.39
N ASP A 87 7.60 -24.73 17.34
CA ASP A 87 8.91 -25.31 17.04
C ASP A 87 9.37 -24.87 15.65
N ILE A 88 10.61 -24.39 15.56
CA ILE A 88 11.23 -23.87 14.33
C ILE A 88 11.18 -24.88 13.18
N ASN A 89 11.25 -26.18 13.49
CA ASN A 89 11.22 -27.25 12.49
C ASN A 89 9.81 -27.47 11.90
N ASN A 90 8.77 -26.99 12.58
CA ASN A 90 7.37 -27.10 12.16
C ASN A 90 6.85 -25.84 11.47
N LEU A 91 7.70 -24.84 11.23
CA LEU A 91 7.32 -23.65 10.49
C LEU A 91 7.05 -23.97 9.02
N THR A 92 6.16 -23.20 8.40
CA THR A 92 5.98 -23.21 6.94
C THR A 92 7.04 -22.32 6.32
N TYR A 93 7.96 -22.93 5.58
CA TYR A 93 9.04 -22.23 4.89
C TYR A 93 8.63 -21.79 3.48
N THR A 94 8.95 -20.55 3.15
CA THR A 94 8.88 -20.00 1.81
C THR A 94 10.22 -20.18 1.13
N THR A 95 10.20 -20.74 -0.10
CA THR A 95 11.40 -20.80 -0.94
C THR A 95 11.73 -19.41 -1.45
N PHE A 96 12.87 -18.88 -1.02
CA PHE A 96 13.42 -17.59 -1.46
C PHE A 96 14.10 -17.72 -2.84
N ALA A 97 14.95 -18.74 -3.00
CA ALA A 97 15.70 -18.96 -4.23
C ALA A 97 16.06 -20.44 -4.40
N ILE A 98 16.30 -20.85 -5.64
CA ILE A 98 16.81 -22.18 -5.98
C ILE A 98 18.07 -22.01 -6.83
N THR A 99 19.11 -22.78 -6.53
CA THR A 99 20.37 -22.78 -7.27
C THR A 99 21.04 -24.15 -7.22
N ASN A 100 21.98 -24.40 -8.13
CA ASN A 100 22.85 -25.57 -8.10
C ASN A 100 24.28 -25.19 -7.67
N GLU A 101 24.51 -23.92 -7.36
CA GLU A 101 25.75 -23.42 -6.78
C GLU A 101 25.72 -23.51 -5.24
N ASN A 102 26.88 -23.42 -4.60
CA ASN A 102 27.00 -23.39 -3.14
C ASN A 102 27.00 -21.97 -2.56
N LYS A 103 26.47 -21.02 -3.34
CA LYS A 103 26.39 -19.61 -2.99
C LYS A 103 25.19 -18.96 -3.67
N TYR A 104 24.75 -17.84 -3.13
CA TYR A 104 23.72 -17.02 -3.72
C TYR A 104 23.91 -15.55 -3.35
N THR A 105 23.80 -14.66 -4.33
CA THR A 105 23.82 -13.21 -4.11
C THR A 105 22.41 -12.73 -3.79
N VAL A 106 22.21 -12.29 -2.55
CA VAL A 106 20.95 -11.77 -2.05
C VAL A 106 20.80 -10.32 -2.51
N LYS A 107 19.73 -9.99 -3.23
CA LYS A 107 19.35 -8.60 -3.51
C LYS A 107 18.38 -8.07 -2.46
N VAL A 108 18.49 -6.78 -2.15
CA VAL A 108 17.66 -6.11 -1.14
C VAL A 108 16.17 -6.26 -1.46
N LYS A 109 15.76 -6.00 -2.72
CA LYS A 109 14.35 -6.12 -3.12
C LYS A 109 13.81 -7.54 -3.07
N ASP A 110 14.63 -8.53 -3.45
CA ASP A 110 14.20 -9.92 -3.55
C ASP A 110 13.99 -10.48 -2.15
N LEU A 111 14.91 -10.19 -1.23
CA LEU A 111 14.74 -10.53 0.18
C LEU A 111 13.51 -9.84 0.77
N ASN A 112 13.31 -8.54 0.50
CA ASN A 112 12.12 -7.82 0.96
C ASN A 112 10.82 -8.49 0.52
N ALA A 113 10.71 -8.85 -0.76
CA ALA A 113 9.54 -9.52 -1.32
C ALA A 113 9.30 -10.91 -0.70
N ALA A 114 10.37 -11.70 -0.53
CA ALA A 114 10.27 -13.03 0.05
C ALA A 114 9.86 -13.00 1.53
N LEU A 115 10.38 -12.04 2.30
CA LEU A 115 10.01 -11.83 3.70
C LEU A 115 8.53 -11.46 3.84
N LEU A 116 8.04 -10.52 3.03
CA LEU A 116 6.62 -10.15 3.03
C LEU A 116 5.73 -11.33 2.63
N SER A 117 6.14 -12.12 1.63
CA SER A 117 5.43 -13.35 1.21
C SER A 117 5.41 -14.42 2.32
N ALA A 118 6.46 -14.50 3.13
CA ALA A 118 6.53 -15.38 4.29
C ALA A 118 5.72 -14.88 5.51
N GLY A 119 5.07 -13.72 5.39
CA GLY A 119 4.22 -13.14 6.42
C GLY A 119 4.94 -12.17 7.37
N ALA A 120 6.12 -11.67 7.00
CA ALA A 120 6.79 -10.64 7.78
C ALA A 120 5.90 -9.39 7.82
N ILE A 121 5.80 -8.77 8.99
CA ILE A 121 4.98 -7.58 9.14
C ILE A 121 5.73 -6.41 8.48
N LYS A 122 5.08 -5.77 7.50
CA LYS A 122 5.66 -4.63 6.77
C LYS A 122 6.26 -3.62 7.76
N ARG A 123 7.54 -3.28 7.58
CA ARG A 123 8.21 -2.23 8.35
C ARG A 123 8.25 -2.41 9.86
N ARG A 124 8.11 -3.65 10.35
CA ARG A 124 8.41 -4.01 11.74
C ARG A 124 9.59 -4.96 11.83
N PRO A 125 10.42 -4.81 12.89
CA PRO A 125 11.33 -5.85 13.31
C PRO A 125 10.61 -7.20 13.37
N THR A 126 11.01 -8.13 12.52
CA THR A 126 10.46 -9.48 12.47
C THR A 126 11.59 -10.47 12.62
N ASP A 127 11.45 -11.41 13.54
CA ASP A 127 12.39 -12.52 13.67
C ASP A 127 12.17 -13.52 12.55
N ILE A 128 13.22 -13.77 11.78
CA ILE A 128 13.24 -14.63 10.62
C ILE A 128 14.19 -15.77 10.89
N VAL A 129 13.81 -16.94 10.41
CA VAL A 129 14.64 -18.12 10.39
C VAL A 129 14.85 -18.51 8.95
N MET A 130 16.07 -18.89 8.61
CA MET A 130 16.43 -19.30 7.25
C MET A 130 17.20 -20.63 7.29
N ARG A 131 17.22 -21.34 6.17
CA ARG A 131 17.97 -22.58 5.99
C ARG A 131 18.20 -22.86 4.51
N VAL A 132 19.07 -23.80 4.23
CA VAL A 132 19.29 -24.36 2.89
C VAL A 132 18.81 -25.80 2.89
N GLU A 133 17.94 -26.15 1.95
CA GLU A 133 17.47 -27.50 1.70
C GLU A 133 18.15 -28.06 0.44
N ALA A 134 18.88 -29.16 0.58
CA ALA A 134 19.57 -29.84 -0.51
C ALA A 134 18.77 -31.05 -0.99
N THR A 135 18.59 -31.17 -2.30
CA THR A 135 17.84 -32.26 -2.95
C THR A 135 18.56 -32.74 -4.20
N ILE A 136 18.68 -34.07 -4.35
CA ILE A 136 19.21 -34.71 -5.57
C ILE A 136 18.10 -35.26 -6.47
N SER A 137 16.97 -35.66 -5.87
CA SER A 137 15.73 -36.05 -6.55
C SER A 137 14.60 -36.13 -5.54
N THR A 138 13.36 -36.19 -6.01
CA THR A 138 12.18 -36.40 -5.16
C THR A 138 12.06 -37.82 -4.60
N ALA A 139 12.92 -38.75 -5.02
CA ALA A 139 12.90 -40.15 -4.55
C ALA A 139 13.61 -40.33 -3.20
N TYR A 140 14.42 -39.37 -2.78
CA TYR A 140 15.14 -39.39 -1.50
C TYR A 140 14.71 -38.21 -0.64
N ALA A 141 14.82 -38.35 0.68
CA ALA A 141 14.62 -37.25 1.59
C ALA A 141 15.63 -36.12 1.33
N SER A 142 15.18 -34.88 1.43
CA SER A 142 16.05 -33.72 1.38
C SER A 142 16.90 -33.62 2.65
N LEU A 143 18.05 -32.94 2.55
CA LEU A 143 18.91 -32.62 3.69
C LEU A 143 18.78 -31.14 4.00
N THR A 144 18.42 -30.81 5.23
CA THR A 144 18.33 -29.42 5.68
C THR A 144 19.59 -29.05 6.46
N SER A 145 20.10 -27.85 6.19
CA SER A 145 21.23 -27.29 6.92
C SER A 145 20.88 -27.00 8.38
N SER A 146 21.85 -26.49 9.15
CA SER A 146 21.56 -25.72 10.37
C SER A 146 20.52 -24.62 10.11
N ILE A 147 20.02 -23.94 11.15
CA ILE A 147 19.16 -22.77 11.00
C ILE A 147 19.92 -21.55 11.54
N SER A 148 19.82 -20.43 10.84
CA SER A 148 20.26 -19.10 11.28
C SER A 148 19.03 -18.25 11.48
N GLU A 149 19.12 -17.42 12.50
CA GLU A 149 18.08 -16.50 12.90
C GLU A 149 18.60 -15.07 12.71
N PHE A 150 17.71 -14.16 12.33
CA PHE A 150 18.00 -12.74 12.25
C PHE A 150 16.71 -11.95 12.42
N ASN A 151 16.84 -10.71 12.87
CA ASN A 151 15.77 -9.75 12.97
C ASN A 151 15.89 -8.74 11.81
N VAL A 152 14.84 -8.60 11.02
CA VAL A 152 14.85 -7.71 9.86
C VAL A 152 13.60 -6.83 9.84
N THR A 153 13.79 -5.58 9.43
CA THR A 153 12.69 -4.67 9.12
C THR A 153 12.59 -4.50 7.61
N THR A 154 11.46 -4.92 7.02
CA THR A 154 11.16 -4.76 5.59
C THR A 154 10.80 -3.31 5.24
N PHE A 155 10.83 -2.93 3.96
CA PHE A 155 10.24 -1.68 3.48
C PHE A 155 8.93 -1.95 2.73
N SER A 156 8.05 -0.94 2.68
CA SER A 156 6.85 -0.95 1.84
C SER A 156 6.69 0.39 1.11
N SER A 157 6.08 0.35 -0.07
CA SER A 157 5.59 1.54 -0.79
C SER A 157 4.21 1.98 -0.34
N ASP A 158 3.47 1.12 0.35
CA ASP A 158 2.15 1.44 0.87
C ASP A 158 2.29 2.47 1.99
N PRO A 159 1.38 3.45 2.12
CA PRO A 159 1.38 4.37 3.23
C PRO A 159 1.17 3.63 4.57
N ASP A 160 1.68 4.21 5.66
CA ASP A 160 1.28 3.80 7.00
C ASP A 160 -0.14 4.28 7.28
N LEU A 161 -0.90 3.52 8.05
CA LEU A 161 -2.32 3.81 8.28
C LEU A 161 -2.59 4.05 9.76
N LEU A 162 -3.41 5.07 10.02
CA LEU A 162 -4.01 5.31 11.32
C LEU A 162 -5.53 5.31 11.15
N TYR A 163 -6.22 4.46 11.90
CA TYR A 163 -7.67 4.33 11.87
C TYR A 163 -8.31 5.29 12.85
N VAL A 164 -9.37 5.96 12.39
CA VAL A 164 -10.25 6.78 13.22
C VAL A 164 -11.54 6.00 13.45
N ILE A 165 -11.76 5.63 14.71
CA ILE A 165 -12.87 4.80 15.16
C ILE A 165 -13.76 5.59 16.12
N GLY A 166 -15.01 5.17 16.27
CA GLY A 166 -15.96 5.75 17.22
C GLY A 166 -17.24 4.92 17.28
N ASP A 167 -18.31 5.44 17.87
CA ASP A 167 -19.59 4.70 17.95
C ASP A 167 -20.16 4.35 16.58
N TYR A 168 -19.86 5.12 15.55
CA TYR A 168 -20.27 4.82 14.17
C TYR A 168 -19.55 3.62 13.55
N THR A 169 -18.47 3.14 14.19
CA THR A 169 -17.74 1.92 13.82
C THR A 169 -17.83 0.85 14.90
N ASP A 170 -18.68 1.05 15.92
CA ASP A 170 -18.71 0.24 17.14
C ASP A 170 -17.33 0.10 17.81
N PHE A 171 -16.48 1.12 17.70
CA PHE A 171 -15.07 1.11 18.13
C PHE A 171 -14.23 -0.02 17.50
N THR A 172 -14.61 -0.47 16.31
CA THR A 172 -13.81 -1.41 15.51
C THR A 172 -13.18 -0.70 14.31
N THR A 173 -12.23 -1.36 13.64
CA THR A 173 -11.66 -0.86 12.37
C THR A 173 -12.58 -1.10 11.17
N ASN A 174 -13.71 -1.79 11.35
CA ASN A 174 -14.69 -1.98 10.28
C ASN A 174 -15.33 -0.62 9.93
N ASN A 175 -15.28 -0.26 8.65
CA ASN A 175 -15.77 1.01 8.11
C ASN A 175 -15.13 2.27 8.72
N ALA A 176 -14.02 2.12 9.44
CA ALA A 176 -13.28 3.24 10.02
C ALA A 176 -12.84 4.26 8.98
N GLU A 177 -12.62 5.49 9.42
CA GLU A 177 -11.93 6.47 8.60
C GLU A 177 -10.43 6.24 8.69
N VAL A 178 -9.69 6.55 7.63
CA VAL A 178 -8.27 6.23 7.52
C VAL A 178 -7.48 7.50 7.29
N LEU A 179 -6.42 7.67 8.08
CA LEU A 179 -5.37 8.65 7.83
C LEU A 179 -4.14 7.93 7.28
N TYR A 180 -3.43 8.61 6.41
CA TYR A 180 -2.31 8.04 5.67
C TYR A 180 -1.02 8.78 6.02
N SER A 181 0.07 8.04 6.22
CA SER A 181 1.44 8.55 6.28
C SER A 181 2.26 7.96 5.13
N PRO A 182 2.25 8.60 3.93
CA PRO A 182 2.99 8.09 2.78
C PRO A 182 4.51 8.07 3.01
N GLY A 183 5.00 9.03 3.80
CA GLY A 183 6.40 9.13 4.20
C GLY A 183 6.77 8.25 5.39
N TRP A 184 5.78 7.71 6.11
CA TRP A 184 5.97 6.96 7.37
C TRP A 184 6.92 7.67 8.35
N ASN A 185 6.72 8.96 8.47
CA ASN A 185 7.49 9.84 9.35
C ASN A 185 6.71 10.14 10.65
N GLY A 186 5.70 9.32 10.95
CA GLY A 186 4.74 9.53 12.03
C GLY A 186 3.77 10.70 11.77
N GLU A 187 3.77 11.29 10.57
CA GLU A 187 2.83 12.34 10.19
C GLU A 187 1.74 11.71 9.32
N TYR A 188 0.52 11.65 9.86
CA TYR A 188 -0.65 11.12 9.20
C TYR A 188 -1.60 12.25 8.85
N GLU A 189 -2.18 12.20 7.67
CA GLU A 189 -3.27 13.09 7.29
C GLU A 189 -4.35 12.36 6.51
N GLY A 190 -5.57 12.87 6.60
CA GLY A 190 -6.70 12.34 5.87
C GLY A 190 -7.93 13.22 6.04
N TYR A 191 -8.92 12.99 5.19
CA TYR A 191 -10.24 13.55 5.40
C TYR A 191 -11.14 12.48 6.03
N VAL A 192 -11.97 12.88 6.99
CA VAL A 192 -12.80 11.97 7.79
C VAL A 192 -14.21 12.52 7.90
N TYR A 193 -15.21 11.66 7.75
CA TYR A 193 -16.60 11.98 8.10
C TYR A 193 -16.90 11.48 9.50
N LEU A 194 -17.33 12.37 10.38
CA LEU A 194 -17.65 12.05 11.78
C LEU A 194 -19.16 12.24 11.99
N PRO A 195 -19.98 11.18 11.91
CA PRO A 195 -21.44 11.26 11.98
C PRO A 195 -21.97 11.47 13.40
N LYS A 196 -21.15 11.21 14.42
CA LYS A 196 -21.45 11.42 15.85
C LYS A 196 -20.16 11.82 16.55
N LEU A 197 -20.22 12.89 17.34
CA LEU A 197 -19.05 13.51 17.99
C LEU A 197 -19.19 13.61 19.51
N ASP A 198 -20.39 13.35 20.01
CA ASP A 198 -20.81 13.47 21.41
C ASP A 198 -20.23 12.39 22.31
N GLN A 199 -19.93 11.22 21.77
CA GLN A 199 -19.33 10.09 22.50
C GLN A 199 -17.81 9.95 22.28
N GLY A 200 -17.31 10.68 21.28
CA GLY A 200 -15.90 10.84 20.95
C GLY A 200 -15.30 9.77 20.04
N ILE A 201 -14.16 10.10 19.44
CA ILE A 201 -13.41 9.19 18.54
C ILE A 201 -12.11 8.73 19.16
N LYS A 202 -11.55 7.62 18.68
CA LYS A 202 -10.22 7.14 19.02
C LYS A 202 -9.38 6.93 17.76
N LEU A 203 -8.07 6.98 17.95
CA LEU A 203 -7.06 6.71 16.94
C LEU A 203 -6.38 5.40 17.26
N VAL A 204 -6.26 4.55 16.25
CA VAL A 204 -5.71 3.19 16.36
C VAL A 204 -4.70 2.98 15.25
N GLU A 205 -3.48 2.58 15.61
CA GLU A 205 -2.43 2.24 14.63
C GLU A 205 -2.78 0.91 13.95
N GLU A 206 -2.68 0.84 12.60
CA GLU A 206 -2.92 -0.41 11.86
C GLU A 206 -2.11 -1.57 12.40
N LEU A 207 -0.87 -1.27 12.77
CA LEU A 207 0.06 -2.26 13.21
C LEU A 207 -0.13 -2.59 14.71
N ALA A 208 -0.76 -1.73 15.50
CA ALA A 208 -1.01 -1.95 16.93
C ALA A 208 -2.49 -1.68 17.26
N PRO A 209 -3.42 -2.49 16.72
CA PRO A 209 -4.85 -2.21 16.78
C PRO A 209 -5.42 -2.21 18.22
N GLU A 210 -4.72 -2.83 19.16
CA GLU A 210 -5.04 -2.84 20.58
C GLU A 210 -4.65 -1.54 21.31
N VAL A 211 -3.81 -0.71 20.70
CA VAL A 211 -3.36 0.56 21.29
C VAL A 211 -4.20 1.70 20.73
N GLU A 212 -4.98 2.31 21.61
CA GLU A 212 -5.89 3.40 21.29
C GLU A 212 -5.51 4.69 22.00
N TRP A 213 -5.67 5.81 21.30
CA TRP A 213 -5.47 7.16 21.85
C TRP A 213 -6.63 8.08 21.52
N GLY A 214 -6.82 9.10 22.34
CA GLY A 214 -7.75 10.18 22.07
C GLY A 214 -7.29 11.52 22.61
N ALA A 215 -7.95 12.60 22.18
CA ALA A 215 -7.65 13.95 22.62
C ALA A 215 -8.35 14.24 23.95
N PRO A 216 -7.86 15.18 24.76
CA PRO A 216 -8.57 15.58 25.98
C PRO A 216 -9.94 16.20 25.65
N ALA A 217 -10.86 16.17 26.61
CA ALA A 217 -12.20 16.76 26.49
C ALA A 217 -12.20 18.27 26.15
N SER A 218 -11.06 18.95 26.33
CA SER A 218 -10.86 20.35 25.96
C SER A 218 -10.41 20.56 24.50
N PHE A 219 -10.56 19.55 23.63
CA PHE A 219 -10.07 19.61 22.27
C PHE A 219 -10.71 20.77 21.49
N THR A 220 -9.91 21.66 20.91
CA THR A 220 -10.40 22.79 20.11
C THR A 220 -9.92 22.65 18.66
N PRO A 221 -10.80 22.66 17.66
CA PRO A 221 -10.40 22.62 16.25
C PRO A 221 -9.41 23.72 15.87
N GLY A 222 -8.51 23.38 14.96
CA GLY A 222 -7.42 24.25 14.55
C GLY A 222 -6.33 24.44 15.61
N THR A 223 -6.41 23.75 16.76
CA THR A 223 -5.31 23.67 17.73
C THR A 223 -4.71 22.27 17.72
N SER A 224 -3.38 22.18 17.87
CA SER A 224 -2.68 20.92 18.04
C SER A 224 -2.67 20.58 19.53
N LEU A 225 -3.15 19.39 19.89
CA LEU A 225 -3.25 18.96 21.28
C LEU A 225 -2.67 17.56 21.47
N ALA A 226 -2.07 17.34 22.64
CA ALA A 226 -1.49 16.05 23.01
C ALA A 226 -2.57 14.99 23.18
N LEU A 227 -2.34 13.81 22.62
CA LEU A 227 -3.21 12.64 22.76
C LEU A 227 -2.85 11.84 24.03
N GLN A 228 -3.85 11.22 24.64
CA GLN A 228 -3.74 10.40 25.83
C GLN A 228 -4.12 8.95 25.51
N ALA A 229 -3.41 7.99 26.10
CA ALA A 229 -3.72 6.57 25.97
C ALA A 229 -5.10 6.26 26.58
N GLY A 230 -5.92 5.49 25.87
CA GLY A 230 -7.29 5.12 26.30
C GLY A 230 -8.27 6.30 26.41
N GLY A 231 -7.87 7.51 26.02
CA GLY A 231 -8.75 8.68 25.99
C GLY A 231 -9.71 8.65 24.79
N ASN A 232 -10.81 9.41 24.89
CA ASN A 232 -11.70 9.69 23.77
C ASN A 232 -11.47 11.13 23.31
N VAL A 233 -11.30 11.37 22.00
CA VAL A 233 -11.45 12.71 21.42
C VAL A 233 -12.92 13.09 21.49
N ILE A 234 -13.31 13.84 22.51
CA ILE A 234 -14.67 14.40 22.58
C ILE A 234 -14.64 15.73 21.82
N ALA A 235 -15.58 15.97 20.90
CA ALA A 235 -15.70 17.28 20.31
C ALA A 235 -15.91 18.33 21.41
N PRO A 236 -15.40 19.55 21.26
CA PRO A 236 -15.66 20.59 22.24
C PRO A 236 -17.17 20.77 22.40
N GLY A 237 -17.63 20.75 23.65
CA GLY A 237 -18.98 21.18 24.00
C GLY A 237 -19.25 22.60 23.51
N ALA A 238 -20.55 22.94 23.39
CA ALA A 238 -21.09 24.19 22.85
C ALA A 238 -20.20 25.43 23.07
N PHE A 239 -19.83 26.12 21.98
CA PHE A 239 -19.06 27.37 22.00
C PHE A 239 -19.96 28.61 22.14
N ALA A 240 -19.52 29.59 22.95
CA ALA A 240 -20.08 30.94 22.96
C ALA A 240 -19.64 31.73 21.71
N PRO A 241 -20.53 32.52 21.08
CA PRO A 241 -20.24 33.23 19.83
C PRO A 241 -19.25 34.37 20.07
N GLY A 242 -18.08 34.31 19.43
CA GLY A 242 -17.03 35.32 19.57
C GLY A 242 -16.25 35.53 18.29
N SER A 243 -16.78 36.42 17.44
CA SER A 243 -16.15 37.18 16.35
C SER A 243 -15.18 36.43 15.40
N ASN A 244 -15.70 36.19 14.19
CA ASN A 244 -14.98 36.09 12.91
C ASN A 244 -14.34 34.73 12.53
N LYS A 245 -14.97 33.61 12.93
CA LYS A 245 -14.71 32.28 12.38
C LYS A 245 -16.04 31.55 12.13
N GLU A 246 -16.72 31.92 11.04
CA GLU A 246 -17.75 31.08 10.42
C GLU A 246 -17.12 29.70 10.13
N GLU A 247 -17.53 28.58 10.71
CA GLU A 247 -18.76 28.24 11.41
C GLU A 247 -18.43 27.22 12.51
N ILE A 248 -19.26 27.20 13.55
CA ILE A 248 -19.20 26.37 14.75
C ILE A 248 -19.20 24.86 14.39
N LEU A 249 -18.51 24.03 15.19
CA LEU A 249 -18.75 22.58 15.24
C LEU A 249 -20.08 22.36 15.94
N ASP A 250 -21.18 22.28 15.19
CA ASP A 250 -22.51 22.09 15.78
C ASP A 250 -23.09 20.68 15.52
N GLY A 251 -22.31 19.76 14.94
CA GLY A 251 -22.80 18.41 14.72
C GLY A 251 -21.96 17.53 13.78
N PRO A 252 -22.58 16.47 13.23
CA PRO A 252 -22.00 15.57 12.24
C PRO A 252 -21.37 16.31 11.07
N GLY A 253 -20.22 15.86 10.55
CA GLY A 253 -19.60 16.55 9.43
C GLY A 253 -18.27 15.97 8.93
N PHE A 254 -17.76 16.57 7.87
CA PHE A 254 -16.48 16.23 7.26
C PHE A 254 -15.35 17.09 7.85
N TYR A 255 -14.16 16.51 8.01
CA TYR A 255 -13.00 17.16 8.64
C TYR A 255 -11.71 16.77 7.94
N LYS A 256 -10.72 17.67 7.92
CA LYS A 256 -9.32 17.26 7.68
C LYS A 256 -8.66 16.99 9.02
N MET A 257 -8.15 15.79 9.21
CA MET A 257 -7.42 15.42 10.42
C MET A 257 -5.93 15.31 10.10
N VAL A 258 -5.10 15.86 10.98
CA VAL A 258 -3.64 15.71 10.93
C VAL A 258 -3.18 15.21 12.29
N VAL A 259 -2.43 14.11 12.28
CA VAL A 259 -1.88 13.48 13.47
C VAL A 259 -0.37 13.40 13.33
N LYS A 260 0.36 13.74 14.39
CA LYS A 260 1.81 13.61 14.46
C LYS A 260 2.20 12.77 15.65
N ILE A 261 2.87 11.65 15.37
CA ILE A 261 3.45 10.72 16.32
C ILE A 261 4.95 10.86 16.25
N THR A 262 5.56 11.11 17.40
CA THR A 262 7.01 11.14 17.59
C THR A 262 7.35 10.26 18.78
N GLU A 263 8.63 9.98 18.99
CA GLU A 263 9.11 9.25 20.18
C GLU A 263 8.60 9.87 21.49
N ASN A 264 8.51 11.21 21.55
CA ASN A 264 8.23 11.94 22.79
C ASN A 264 6.78 12.42 22.93
N ALA A 265 6.01 12.46 21.86
CA ALA A 265 4.68 13.04 21.87
C ALA A 265 3.80 12.52 20.73
N LYS A 266 2.51 12.39 21.04
CA LYS A 266 1.44 12.18 20.06
C LYS A 266 0.54 13.41 20.07
N THR A 267 0.29 14.02 18.91
CA THR A 267 -0.53 15.23 18.79
C THR A 267 -1.51 15.10 17.64
N MET A 268 -2.66 15.76 17.77
CA MET A 268 -3.68 15.82 16.73
C MET A 268 -4.16 17.26 16.53
N THR A 269 -4.41 17.61 15.28
CA THR A 269 -5.11 18.82 14.87
C THR A 269 -6.26 18.42 13.94
N LEU A 270 -7.46 18.90 14.25
CA LEU A 270 -8.65 18.72 13.41
C LEU A 270 -8.99 20.07 12.79
N TYR A 271 -8.98 20.11 11.46
CA TYR A 271 -9.40 21.26 10.68
C TYR A 271 -10.82 21.03 10.21
N LYS A 272 -11.68 22.03 10.42
CA LYS A 272 -13.03 22.03 9.88
C LYS A 272 -12.97 21.95 8.36
N PHE A 273 -13.69 21.00 7.78
CA PHE A 273 -13.94 20.99 6.35
C PHE A 273 -15.22 21.79 6.04
N TYR A 274 -15.35 22.21 4.78
CA TYR A 274 -16.44 23.08 4.36
C TYR A 274 -17.78 22.32 4.37
N LYS A 275 -18.85 22.95 4.88
CA LYS A 275 -20.21 22.38 4.84
C LYS A 275 -20.70 22.19 3.39
N GLU A 276 -20.22 23.03 2.49
CA GLU A 276 -20.52 22.99 1.07
C GLU A 276 -19.22 23.09 0.26
N PHE A 277 -19.05 22.17 -0.67
CA PHE A 277 -17.88 22.03 -1.53
C PHE A 277 -18.35 21.98 -2.99
N PHE A 278 -17.58 22.57 -3.89
CA PHE A 278 -18.01 22.75 -5.28
C PHE A 278 -16.94 22.32 -6.24
N VAL A 279 -17.36 21.84 -7.40
CA VAL A 279 -16.52 21.72 -8.57
C VAL A 279 -16.72 22.96 -9.44
N CYS A 280 -15.62 23.63 -9.75
CA CYS A 280 -15.60 24.81 -10.59
C CYS A 280 -14.61 24.59 -11.73
N GLY A 281 -15.00 24.83 -12.97
CA GLY A 281 -14.14 24.66 -14.14
C GLY A 281 -14.21 25.81 -15.12
N GLN A 282 -13.31 25.80 -16.11
CA GLN A 282 -13.15 26.87 -17.10
C GLN A 282 -14.36 27.06 -18.04
N ARG A 283 -15.35 26.15 -18.03
CA ARG A 283 -16.54 26.25 -18.86
C ARG A 283 -17.77 25.58 -18.23
N ASN A 284 -18.29 26.19 -17.16
CA ASN A 284 -19.66 25.93 -16.70
C ASN A 284 -20.68 26.90 -17.37
N MET A 285 -20.31 27.52 -18.49
CA MET A 285 -21.10 28.52 -19.22
C MET A 285 -20.79 28.45 -20.73
N GLY A 286 -21.69 28.95 -21.57
CA GLY A 286 -21.46 29.19 -23.01
C GLY A 286 -20.36 30.21 -23.35
N TYR A 287 -19.53 30.63 -22.39
CA TYR A 287 -18.37 31.50 -22.53
C TYR A 287 -17.28 31.09 -21.52
N PRO A 288 -15.98 31.13 -21.87
CA PRO A 288 -14.90 30.66 -21.01
C PRO A 288 -14.57 31.66 -19.90
N GLN A 289 -15.20 31.51 -18.72
CA GLN A 289 -14.80 32.22 -17.50
C GLN A 289 -14.76 31.26 -16.30
N TRP A 290 -13.75 31.40 -15.44
CA TRP A 290 -13.70 30.72 -14.15
C TRP A 290 -14.81 31.27 -13.25
N ALA A 291 -15.54 30.39 -12.59
CA ALA A 291 -16.76 30.67 -11.84
C ALA A 291 -16.62 31.81 -10.80
N ASN A 292 -16.94 33.07 -11.13
CA ASN A 292 -16.56 34.24 -10.31
C ASN A 292 -17.41 34.48 -9.04
N SER A 293 -18.56 33.82 -8.91
CA SER A 293 -19.45 33.95 -7.74
C SER A 293 -20.29 32.69 -7.55
N MET A 294 -20.45 32.26 -6.30
CA MET A 294 -21.38 31.21 -5.90
C MET A 294 -22.23 31.76 -4.76
N SER A 295 -23.52 31.87 -5.01
CA SER A 295 -24.52 32.24 -4.02
C SER A 295 -25.40 31.01 -3.81
N ALA A 296 -25.47 30.50 -2.57
CA ALA A 296 -26.43 29.45 -2.19
C ALA A 296 -27.89 29.89 -2.40
N GLN A 297 -28.13 31.19 -2.63
CA GLN A 297 -29.45 31.78 -2.84
C GLN A 297 -29.85 31.88 -4.32
N ASN A 298 -28.90 31.80 -5.27
CA ASN A 298 -29.16 31.88 -6.71
C ASN A 298 -28.34 30.82 -7.49
N PRO A 299 -28.81 29.56 -7.57
CA PRO A 299 -28.15 28.51 -8.34
C PRO A 299 -28.10 28.79 -9.86
N GLU A 300 -28.98 29.65 -10.38
CA GLU A 300 -28.98 30.06 -11.80
C GLU A 300 -27.90 31.11 -12.14
N GLU A 301 -27.36 31.81 -11.13
CA GLU A 301 -26.24 32.77 -11.28
C GLU A 301 -24.90 32.20 -10.78
N GLY A 302 -24.95 31.07 -10.07
CA GLY A 302 -23.79 30.35 -9.51
C GLY A 302 -23.13 29.44 -10.55
N THR A 303 -21.82 29.58 -10.71
CA THR A 303 -21.06 28.98 -11.84
C THR A 303 -20.31 27.69 -11.48
N GLY A 304 -20.59 27.10 -10.31
CA GLY A 304 -20.00 25.84 -9.84
C GLY A 304 -21.06 24.81 -9.48
N ALA A 305 -20.76 23.52 -9.66
CA ALA A 305 -21.65 22.42 -9.29
C ALA A 305 -21.45 22.04 -7.82
N VAL A 306 -22.53 21.96 -7.06
CA VAL A 306 -22.52 21.58 -5.63
C VAL A 306 -22.20 20.10 -5.50
N LEU A 307 -21.21 19.75 -4.68
CA LEU A 307 -20.94 18.38 -4.27
C LEU A 307 -21.76 18.06 -3.02
N THR A 308 -22.47 16.93 -3.06
CA THR A 308 -23.18 16.36 -1.91
C THR A 308 -22.46 15.10 -1.44
N TYR A 309 -22.25 14.96 -0.13
CA TYR A 309 -21.60 13.78 0.43
C TYR A 309 -22.61 12.66 0.68
N ASP A 310 -22.34 11.48 0.14
CA ASP A 310 -22.95 10.21 0.51
C ASP A 310 -22.03 9.46 1.48
N SER A 311 -22.50 9.26 2.71
CA SER A 311 -21.75 8.58 3.77
C SER A 311 -21.66 7.06 3.59
N GLU A 312 -22.60 6.44 2.87
CA GLU A 312 -22.57 5.00 2.61
C GLU A 312 -21.53 4.69 1.53
N GLY A 313 -21.56 5.45 0.43
CA GLY A 313 -20.57 5.37 -0.64
C GLY A 313 -19.23 6.06 -0.35
N LYS A 314 -19.11 6.79 0.76
CA LYS A 314 -17.97 7.66 1.12
C LYS A 314 -17.52 8.54 -0.06
N VAL A 315 -18.50 9.12 -0.76
CA VAL A 315 -18.30 9.82 -2.05
C VAL A 315 -18.98 11.18 -2.03
N TRP A 316 -18.30 12.17 -2.60
CA TRP A 316 -18.87 13.47 -2.90
C TRP A 316 -19.30 13.51 -4.36
N THR A 317 -20.58 13.76 -4.63
CA THR A 317 -21.13 13.74 -5.99
C THR A 317 -21.75 15.08 -6.36
N ALA A 318 -21.41 15.55 -7.55
CA ALA A 318 -22.11 16.63 -8.23
C ALA A 318 -22.79 16.01 -9.46
N LYS A 319 -24.12 16.00 -9.47
CA LYS A 319 -24.88 15.38 -10.56
C LYS A 319 -25.03 16.31 -11.75
N HIS A 320 -25.13 15.71 -12.93
CA HIS A 320 -25.52 16.41 -14.15
C HIS A 320 -24.63 17.63 -14.50
N VAL A 321 -23.32 17.46 -14.33
CA VAL A 321 -22.31 18.47 -14.67
C VAL A 321 -22.05 18.44 -16.17
N TYR A 322 -22.25 19.56 -16.85
CA TYR A 322 -21.94 19.68 -18.26
C TYR A 322 -20.44 19.79 -18.50
N VAL A 323 -19.89 18.88 -19.30
CA VAL A 323 -18.53 18.94 -19.84
C VAL A 323 -18.62 19.36 -21.30
N PRO A 324 -18.06 20.52 -21.69
CA PRO A 324 -18.13 21.01 -23.07
C PRO A 324 -16.99 20.48 -23.96
N GLU A 325 -17.20 20.52 -25.27
CA GLU A 325 -16.14 20.24 -26.25
C GLU A 325 -15.03 21.31 -26.20
N TYR A 326 -13.77 20.89 -26.13
CA TYR A 326 -12.64 21.82 -26.09
C TYR A 326 -12.34 22.41 -27.47
N GLN A 327 -12.83 23.62 -27.72
CA GLN A 327 -12.40 24.45 -28.85
C GLN A 327 -10.90 24.79 -28.69
N THR A 328 -10.12 24.51 -29.73
CA THR A 328 -8.64 24.62 -29.88
C THR A 328 -7.92 25.61 -28.96
N ASP A 329 -6.71 25.26 -28.53
CA ASP A 329 -5.84 26.09 -27.68
C ASP A 329 -5.23 27.32 -28.41
N GLY A 330 -5.86 27.81 -29.48
CA GLY A 330 -5.35 28.88 -30.32
C GLY A 330 -4.16 28.48 -31.21
N SER A 331 -3.63 27.26 -31.09
CA SER A 331 -2.53 26.74 -31.94
C SER A 331 -3.00 25.97 -33.17
N GLY A 332 -4.33 25.80 -33.34
CA GLY A 332 -4.91 25.04 -34.45
C GLY A 332 -4.78 23.52 -34.31
N VAL A 333 -4.22 23.02 -33.21
CA VAL A 333 -4.24 21.60 -32.86
C VAL A 333 -5.56 21.30 -32.12
N PRO A 334 -6.39 20.34 -32.58
CA PRO A 334 -7.54 19.89 -31.83
C PRO A 334 -7.05 19.23 -30.54
N ASN A 335 -7.11 19.96 -29.43
CA ASN A 335 -6.90 19.34 -28.12
C ASN A 335 -8.21 18.63 -27.79
N THR A 336 -8.27 17.33 -28.04
CA THR A 336 -9.45 16.53 -27.74
C THR A 336 -9.79 16.72 -26.25
N SER A 337 -10.95 17.33 -25.96
CA SER A 337 -11.67 17.05 -24.71
C SER A 337 -10.98 17.40 -23.38
N LYS A 338 -10.11 18.42 -23.31
CA LYS A 338 -9.46 18.83 -22.05
C LYS A 338 -10.38 19.73 -21.20
N PHE A 339 -11.10 19.15 -20.25
CA PHE A 339 -11.81 19.87 -19.20
C PHE A 339 -10.87 20.13 -18.02
N GLU A 340 -10.96 21.30 -17.39
CA GLU A 340 -10.16 21.65 -16.22
C GLU A 340 -11.08 22.09 -15.09
N PHE A 341 -10.88 21.50 -13.90
CA PHE A 341 -11.64 21.83 -12.71
C PHE A 341 -10.76 22.08 -11.49
N LYS A 342 -11.36 22.72 -10.49
CA LYS A 342 -10.86 22.88 -9.14
C LYS A 342 -11.99 22.63 -8.17
N PHE A 343 -11.60 22.28 -6.97
CA PHE A 343 -12.52 22.25 -5.86
C PHE A 343 -12.48 23.56 -5.08
N ARG A 344 -13.64 23.98 -4.59
CA ARG A 344 -13.75 25.21 -3.82
C ARG A 344 -14.70 25.03 -2.65
N ALA A 345 -14.30 25.55 -1.50
CA ALA A 345 -15.16 25.83 -0.37
C ALA A 345 -16.28 26.85 -0.70
N ASN A 346 -17.50 26.69 -0.16
CA ASN A 346 -18.37 27.86 -0.06
C ASN A 346 -17.67 28.93 0.79
N ALA A 347 -17.65 30.15 0.27
CA ALA A 347 -17.25 31.32 1.03
C ALA A 347 -18.12 32.48 0.55
N VAL A 348 -19.30 32.60 1.13
CA VAL A 348 -20.25 33.68 0.86
C VAL A 348 -19.51 35.02 1.00
N GLY A 349 -19.54 35.85 -0.05
CA GLY A 349 -18.89 37.16 -0.07
C GLY A 349 -17.36 37.17 -0.27
N LYS A 350 -16.69 36.03 -0.54
CA LYS A 350 -15.24 35.99 -0.83
C LYS A 350 -14.93 35.76 -2.31
N THR A 351 -13.94 36.48 -2.84
CA THR A 351 -13.35 36.26 -4.16
C THR A 351 -12.53 34.95 -4.21
N TRP A 352 -12.20 34.45 -5.41
CA TRP A 352 -11.34 33.26 -5.60
C TRP A 352 -10.02 33.28 -4.81
N ALA A 353 -9.38 34.44 -4.73
CA ALA A 353 -8.13 34.63 -4.01
C ALA A 353 -8.28 34.47 -2.48
N ASN A 354 -9.51 34.62 -1.98
CA ASN A 354 -9.82 34.70 -0.56
C ASN A 354 -10.63 33.49 -0.04
N ALA A 355 -10.98 32.56 -0.92
CA ALA A 355 -11.63 31.30 -0.57
C ALA A 355 -10.62 30.15 -0.69
N ALA A 356 -10.66 29.20 0.25
CA ALA A 356 -9.84 28.00 0.10
C ALA A 356 -10.30 27.23 -1.15
N ASN A 357 -9.33 26.97 -2.00
CA ASN A 357 -9.49 26.17 -3.20
C ASN A 357 -8.44 25.08 -3.21
N MET A 358 -8.74 24.04 -3.96
CA MET A 358 -8.11 22.75 -3.92
C MET A 358 -7.92 22.29 -5.37
N GLY A 359 -6.68 22.01 -5.77
CA GLY A 359 -6.30 21.71 -7.15
C GLY A 359 -5.13 20.74 -7.25
N ALA A 360 -4.58 20.53 -8.44
CA ALA A 360 -3.52 19.57 -8.67
C ALA A 360 -2.18 20.00 -8.05
N THR A 361 -1.40 19.03 -7.54
CA THR A 361 -0.01 19.21 -7.09
C THR A 361 0.97 19.33 -8.27
N ASP A 362 0.76 18.54 -9.33
CA ASP A 362 1.57 18.51 -10.55
C ASP A 362 0.72 18.53 -11.84
N ASN A 363 1.30 19.00 -12.96
CA ASN A 363 0.66 19.10 -14.29
C ASN A 363 0.39 17.71 -14.95
N LYS A 364 0.21 16.64 -14.17
CA LYS A 364 0.04 15.29 -14.73
C LYS A 364 -1.42 15.06 -15.10
N VAL A 365 -1.63 14.82 -16.40
CA VAL A 365 -2.88 14.35 -16.99
C VAL A 365 -2.94 12.85 -16.79
N GLU A 366 -3.60 12.39 -15.73
CA GLU A 366 -3.91 10.96 -15.57
C GLU A 366 -5.38 10.77 -15.22
N LYS A 367 -5.97 9.73 -15.82
CA LYS A 367 -7.31 9.26 -15.51
C LYS A 367 -7.28 8.71 -14.08
N GLY A 368 -7.95 9.40 -13.16
CA GLY A 368 -8.57 8.78 -12.00
C GLY A 368 -7.71 8.41 -10.80
N ASN A 369 -6.67 9.18 -10.40
CA ASN A 369 -6.07 9.20 -9.04
C ASN A 369 -5.04 10.36 -8.87
N GLN A 370 -4.98 11.04 -7.71
CA GLN A 370 -3.94 12.04 -7.36
C GLN A 370 -3.46 11.93 -5.91
N SER A 371 -2.14 11.90 -5.69
CA SER A 371 -1.49 11.77 -4.37
C SER A 371 -1.64 12.96 -3.43
N GLY A 372 -2.43 13.96 -3.81
CA GLY A 372 -2.81 15.07 -2.96
C GLY A 372 -3.58 16.14 -3.73
N ILE A 373 -4.64 16.66 -3.12
CA ILE A 373 -5.27 17.91 -3.53
C ILE A 373 -4.82 18.94 -2.49
N ILE A 374 -3.77 19.69 -2.80
CA ILE A 374 -3.27 20.75 -1.94
C ILE A 374 -4.00 22.06 -2.23
N SER A 375 -3.87 23.05 -1.33
CA SER A 375 -4.10 24.45 -1.69
C SER A 375 -3.20 24.78 -2.88
N GLY A 376 -3.77 24.88 -4.07
CA GLY A 376 -3.00 24.85 -5.32
C GLY A 376 -3.59 25.79 -6.36
N THR A 377 -2.72 26.57 -7.00
CA THR A 377 -3.09 27.47 -8.10
C THR A 377 -3.33 26.74 -9.42
N LYS A 378 -3.03 25.44 -9.51
CA LYS A 378 -3.14 24.62 -10.74
C LYS A 378 -4.48 23.91 -10.84
N ASN A 379 -5.00 23.81 -12.07
CA ASN A 379 -6.26 23.14 -12.36
C ASN A 379 -6.01 21.63 -12.55
N ILE A 380 -7.04 20.82 -12.28
CA ILE A 380 -7.01 19.38 -12.52
C ILE A 380 -7.51 19.13 -13.95
N PRO A 381 -6.65 18.66 -14.87
CA PRO A 381 -7.06 18.35 -16.23
C PRO A 381 -7.76 16.98 -16.31
N PHE A 382 -8.82 16.90 -17.10
CA PHE A 382 -9.59 15.70 -17.36
C PHE A 382 -9.89 15.57 -18.85
N LEU A 383 -9.85 14.33 -19.36
CA LEU A 383 -10.22 14.02 -20.74
C LEU A 383 -11.60 13.36 -20.76
N ALA A 384 -12.60 14.10 -21.24
CA ALA A 384 -13.98 13.61 -21.39
C ALA A 384 -14.64 14.19 -22.66
N THR A 385 -15.38 13.36 -23.39
CA THR A 385 -16.20 13.84 -24.52
C THR A 385 -17.24 14.84 -24.04
N GLU A 386 -17.71 15.72 -24.93
CA GLU A 386 -18.80 16.61 -24.58
C GLU A 386 -20.04 15.84 -24.10
N GLY A 387 -20.69 16.32 -23.05
CA GLY A 387 -21.88 15.69 -22.49
C GLY A 387 -22.10 16.01 -21.01
N TYR A 388 -23.15 15.43 -20.44
CA TYR A 388 -23.45 15.54 -19.00
C TYR A 388 -22.87 14.36 -18.23
N TYR A 389 -22.31 14.65 -17.06
CA TYR A 389 -21.66 13.67 -16.22
C TYR A 389 -21.97 13.89 -14.74
N ASP A 390 -22.07 12.80 -14.00
CA ASP A 390 -21.98 12.81 -12.56
C ASP A 390 -20.50 12.81 -12.17
N PHE A 391 -20.11 13.82 -11.40
CA PHE A 391 -18.75 14.01 -10.94
C PHE A 391 -18.60 13.48 -9.52
N ASN A 392 -17.82 12.42 -9.34
CA ASN A 392 -17.62 11.76 -8.05
C ASN A 392 -16.21 12.01 -7.52
N VAL A 393 -16.08 12.21 -6.20
CA VAL A 393 -14.82 12.46 -5.51
C VAL A 393 -14.73 11.65 -4.22
N TYR A 394 -13.61 10.95 -4.06
CA TYR A 394 -13.33 10.10 -2.93
C TYR A 394 -12.18 10.72 -2.14
N LEU A 395 -12.53 11.69 -1.29
CA LEU A 395 -11.57 12.42 -0.46
C LEU A 395 -11.03 11.58 0.71
N GLN A 396 -11.61 10.43 0.99
CA GLN A 396 -11.17 9.50 2.05
C GLN A 396 -10.18 8.45 1.53
N GLU A 397 -9.89 8.42 0.23
CA GLU A 397 -8.91 7.50 -0.38
C GLU A 397 -7.52 8.15 -0.47
N TYR A 398 -6.44 7.35 -0.45
CA TYR A 398 -5.10 7.81 -0.79
C TYR A 398 -4.47 6.92 -1.88
N PRO A 399 -4.00 7.50 -3.00
CA PRO A 399 -4.24 8.87 -3.46
C PRO A 399 -5.74 9.22 -3.52
N PHE A 400 -6.12 10.50 -3.44
CA PHE A 400 -7.50 10.91 -3.65
C PHE A 400 -7.94 10.52 -5.07
N ARG A 401 -9.15 9.99 -5.17
CA ARG A 401 -9.72 9.58 -6.45
C ARG A 401 -10.85 10.52 -6.86
N TYR A 402 -10.99 10.73 -8.15
CA TYR A 402 -12.14 11.40 -8.76
C TYR A 402 -12.46 10.74 -10.09
N GLU A 403 -13.72 10.80 -10.49
CA GLU A 403 -14.20 10.23 -11.74
C GLU A 403 -15.38 11.03 -12.30
N LEU A 404 -15.55 10.93 -13.62
CA LEU A 404 -16.69 11.45 -14.36
C LEU A 404 -17.43 10.25 -14.95
N VAL A 405 -18.68 10.07 -14.55
CA VAL A 405 -19.56 9.01 -15.04
C VAL A 405 -20.62 9.68 -15.91
N PRO A 406 -20.85 9.26 -17.17
CA PRO A 406 -21.92 9.84 -17.98
C PRO A 406 -23.24 9.82 -17.21
N SER A 407 -23.90 10.97 -17.10
CA SER A 407 -25.20 11.05 -16.44
C SER A 407 -26.19 10.21 -17.24
N VAL A 408 -27.00 9.42 -16.54
CA VAL A 408 -28.13 8.76 -17.18
C VAL A 408 -29.13 9.86 -17.53
N ASP A 409 -29.51 9.99 -18.80
CA ASP A 409 -30.49 10.99 -19.24
C ASP A 409 -31.73 10.92 -18.32
N GLU A 410 -32.12 12.02 -17.69
CA GLU A 410 -33.43 12.16 -17.02
C GLU A 410 -34.56 12.29 -18.02
#